data_AF-A0A8H8SHZ1-F1
#
_entry.id   AF-A0A8H8SHZ1-F1
#
_cell.length_a   1.000
_cell.length_b   1.000
_cell.length_c   1.000
_cell.angle_alpha   90.00
_cell.angle_beta   90.00
_cell.angle_gamma   90.00
#
_symmetry.space_group_name_H-M   'P 1'
#
loop_
_entity.id
_entity.type
_entity.pdbx_description
1 polymer ?
#
loop_
_entity_poly.entity_id
_entity_poly.type
_entity_poly.pdbx_seq_one_letter_code
_entity_poly.pdbx_strand_id
1 'polypeptide(L)'
;MARRSESLDKLDSPSSPESPNLKVSKDTLAQTKELGVPIEQLGIQNRKWWKRNKINVDPDTIATQPSVFDDPKTLEIYRPPAVYENAHRFDPDARWTWREEKKLVRKIDWRIMLWATTMFFCLDLDRSNICESPSHPSPVPYID
;
A
#
# COMPACT_ATOMS: atom_id res chain seq x y z
N MET A 1 28.33 -46.90 -26.63
CA MET A 1 27.71 -46.83 -25.29
C MET A 1 28.76 -46.37 -24.28
N ALA A 2 28.41 -45.36 -23.48
CA ALA A 2 28.98 -44.92 -22.19
C ALA A 2 30.38 -44.24 -22.09
N ARG A 3 30.30 -42.92 -21.81
CA ARG A 3 30.82 -42.18 -20.63
C ARG A 3 32.32 -41.79 -20.55
N ARG A 4 32.55 -40.49 -20.23
CA ARG A 4 33.55 -39.87 -19.28
C ARG A 4 34.17 -38.59 -19.89
N SER A 5 33.64 -37.38 -19.60
CA SER A 5 33.94 -36.43 -18.51
C SER A 5 35.27 -35.66 -18.63
N GLU A 6 35.22 -34.38 -18.18
CA GLU A 6 36.30 -33.39 -17.97
C GLU A 6 36.61 -32.51 -19.21
N SER A 7 36.80 -31.19 -19.18
CA SER A 7 36.75 -30.13 -18.16
C SER A 7 37.29 -28.86 -18.83
N LEU A 8 36.50 -27.81 -19.10
CA LEU A 8 37.02 -26.47 -19.42
C LEU A 8 36.06 -25.37 -18.90
N ASP A 9 36.48 -24.79 -17.78
CA ASP A 9 36.59 -23.34 -17.58
C ASP A 9 35.32 -22.52 -17.33
N LYS A 10 34.83 -22.70 -16.10
CA LYS A 10 34.72 -21.65 -15.07
C LYS A 10 34.88 -20.19 -15.56
N LEU A 11 33.75 -19.53 -15.82
CA LEU A 11 33.65 -18.07 -15.69
C LEU A 11 32.87 -17.78 -14.41
N ASP A 12 33.61 -17.28 -13.40
CA ASP A 12 33.08 -16.74 -12.17
C ASP A 12 32.15 -15.55 -12.49
N SER A 13 30.86 -15.72 -12.26
CA SER A 13 29.95 -14.59 -12.06
C SER A 13 30.28 -13.96 -10.71
N PRO A 14 30.62 -12.66 -10.63
CA PRO A 14 30.90 -12.02 -9.35
C PRO A 14 29.64 -12.02 -8.49
N SER A 15 29.81 -12.57 -7.29
CA SER A 15 28.90 -12.51 -6.17
C SER A 15 28.30 -11.11 -6.01
N SER A 16 26.97 -11.08 -5.93
CA SER A 16 26.18 -9.98 -5.38
C SER A 16 26.88 -9.41 -4.14
N PRO A 17 27.01 -8.07 -4.00
CA PRO A 17 27.63 -7.50 -2.81
C PRO A 17 26.84 -7.92 -1.57
N GLU A 18 27.54 -8.56 -0.64
CA GLU A 18 27.09 -8.75 0.74
C GLU A 18 26.59 -7.41 1.28
N SER A 19 25.36 -7.41 1.79
CA SER A 19 24.86 -6.34 2.63
C SER A 19 25.82 -6.17 3.82
N PRO A 20 26.45 -4.99 4.01
CA PRO A 20 27.30 -4.79 5.16
C PRO A 20 26.45 -4.91 6.42
N ASN A 21 26.80 -5.90 7.25
CA ASN A 21 26.31 -6.04 8.61
C ASN A 21 26.82 -4.83 9.41
N LEU A 22 26.08 -3.71 9.31
CA LEU A 22 26.30 -2.56 10.16
C LEU A 22 25.87 -2.92 11.58
N LYS A 23 26.87 -3.22 12.41
CA LYS A 23 26.73 -3.14 13.86
C LYS A 23 26.46 -1.67 14.20
N VAL A 24 25.18 -1.32 14.25
CA VAL A 24 24.72 0.02 14.64
C VAL A 24 25.14 0.26 16.08
N SER A 25 26.06 1.21 16.27
CA SER A 25 26.55 1.69 17.55
C SER A 25 25.39 2.25 18.39
N LYS A 26 25.43 2.01 19.70
CA LYS A 26 24.39 2.39 20.67
C LYS A 26 24.15 3.91 20.78
N ASP A 27 25.02 4.73 20.19
CA ASP A 27 24.90 6.19 20.26
C ASP A 27 24.05 6.76 19.11
N THR A 28 23.93 6.08 17.96
CA THR A 28 22.93 6.39 16.92
C THR A 28 21.53 5.94 17.34
N LEU A 29 21.44 4.96 18.25
CA LEU A 29 20.20 4.41 18.82
C LEU A 29 19.40 5.45 19.63
N ALA A 30 20.05 6.52 20.08
CA ALA A 30 19.40 7.57 20.87
C ALA A 30 18.57 8.54 20.03
N GLN A 31 18.86 8.68 18.73
CA GLN A 31 18.13 9.54 17.79
C GLN A 31 17.09 8.76 16.96
N THR A 32 17.27 7.44 16.81
CA THR A 32 16.30 6.51 16.18
C THR A 32 15.14 6.12 17.09
N LYS A 33 14.93 6.80 18.23
CA LYS A 33 13.86 6.49 19.19
C LYS A 33 12.45 6.82 18.67
N GLU A 34 12.34 7.51 17.53
CA GLU A 34 11.12 8.11 17.01
C GLU A 34 10.61 7.46 15.70
N LEU A 35 11.28 6.45 15.15
CA LEU A 35 10.86 5.85 13.88
C LEU A 35 9.99 4.62 14.10
N GLY A 36 8.91 4.51 13.30
CA GLY A 36 8.02 3.36 13.32
C GLY A 36 8.75 2.07 12.94
N VAL A 37 8.32 0.96 13.55
CA VAL A 37 8.84 -0.38 13.22
C VAL A 37 8.60 -0.66 11.73
N PRO A 38 9.61 -1.10 10.97
CA PRO A 38 9.44 -1.44 9.55
C PRO A 38 8.27 -2.42 9.35
N ILE A 39 7.44 -2.20 8.33
CA ILE A 39 6.24 -3.02 8.05
C ILE A 39 6.62 -4.51 7.85
N GLU A 40 7.85 -4.77 7.40
CA GLU A 40 8.39 -6.13 7.27
C GLU A 40 8.49 -6.87 8.61
N GLN A 41 8.80 -6.17 9.70
CA GLN A 41 8.90 -6.74 11.05
C GLN A 41 7.52 -6.86 11.73
N LEU A 42 6.52 -6.12 11.24
CA LEU A 42 5.14 -6.16 11.75
C LEU A 42 4.34 -7.40 11.34
N GLY A 43 5.00 -8.42 10.80
CA GLY A 43 4.47 -9.77 10.69
C GLY A 43 3.42 -9.93 9.60
N ILE A 44 3.87 -9.89 8.34
CA ILE A 44 3.12 -10.47 7.22
C ILE A 44 3.28 -12.00 7.28
N GLN A 45 2.70 -12.65 8.30
CA GLN A 45 2.74 -14.10 8.45
C GLN A 45 1.41 -14.69 7.97
N ASN A 46 1.49 -15.51 6.92
CA ASN A 46 0.45 -16.34 6.31
C ASN A 46 -0.69 -15.63 5.55
N ARG A 47 -0.50 -15.58 4.22
CA ARG A 47 -1.56 -15.38 3.22
C ARG A 47 -2.64 -16.45 3.33
N LYS A 48 -3.74 -16.13 4.02
CA LYS A 48 -5.09 -16.53 3.60
C LYS A 48 -5.75 -15.24 3.15
N TRP A 49 -6.09 -15.11 1.87
CA TRP A 49 -6.62 -13.87 1.28
C TRP A 49 -7.90 -13.34 1.96
N TRP A 50 -8.56 -14.20 2.74
CA TRP A 50 -9.73 -13.90 3.55
C TRP A 50 -9.44 -13.41 4.97
N LYS A 51 -8.23 -13.63 5.50
CA LYS A 51 -7.85 -13.13 6.83
C LYS A 51 -7.29 -11.73 6.65
N ARG A 52 -8.10 -10.71 6.95
CA ARG A 52 -7.60 -9.34 7.13
C ARG A 52 -6.48 -9.39 8.17
N ASN A 53 -5.25 -9.15 7.73
CA ASN A 53 -4.10 -9.05 8.62
C ASN A 53 -4.40 -7.98 9.68
N LYS A 54 -4.69 -8.41 10.91
CA LYS A 54 -4.73 -7.51 12.06
C LYS A 54 -3.29 -7.27 12.45
N ILE A 55 -2.75 -6.13 12.01
CA ILE A 55 -1.49 -5.63 12.52
C ILE A 55 -1.74 -5.20 13.98
N ASN A 56 -1.27 -6.01 14.94
CA ASN A 56 -1.31 -5.69 16.36
C ASN A 56 -0.17 -4.73 16.67
N VAL A 57 -0.40 -3.43 16.43
CA VAL A 57 0.52 -2.35 16.82
C VAL A 57 -0.15 -1.51 17.87
N ASP A 58 0.65 -1.08 18.86
CA ASP A 58 0.25 -0.09 19.83
C ASP A 58 -0.18 1.21 19.10
N PRO A 59 -1.43 1.69 19.31
CA PRO A 59 -1.95 2.87 18.64
C PRO A 59 -1.14 4.17 18.88
N ASP A 60 -0.40 4.25 19.99
CA ASP A 60 0.40 5.43 20.34
C ASP A 60 1.80 5.43 19.73
N THR A 61 2.19 4.35 19.05
CA THR A 61 3.47 4.31 18.33
C THR A 61 3.41 5.06 17.01
N ILE A 62 4.57 5.57 16.58
CA ILE A 62 4.73 6.28 15.32
C ILE A 62 4.56 5.28 14.17
N ALA A 63 3.76 5.67 13.18
CA ALA A 63 3.51 4.84 12.00
C ALA A 63 4.43 5.18 10.84
N THR A 64 5.07 6.36 10.87
CA THR A 64 6.02 6.79 9.84
C THR A 64 7.24 5.88 9.80
N GLN A 65 7.56 5.39 8.61
CA GLN A 65 8.70 4.52 8.35
C GLN A 65 9.99 5.33 8.15
N PRO A 66 11.17 4.71 8.32
CA PRO A 66 12.44 5.30 7.88
C PRO A 66 12.35 5.73 6.42
N SER A 67 12.74 6.98 6.17
CA SER A 67 12.61 7.63 4.87
C SER A 67 13.94 8.25 4.43
N VAL A 68 14.06 8.50 3.12
CA VAL A 68 15.21 9.16 2.50
C VAL A 68 15.44 10.58 3.05
N PHE A 69 14.41 11.18 3.66
CA PHE A 69 14.47 12.52 4.22
C PHE A 69 15.09 12.60 5.63
N ASP A 70 15.37 11.46 6.27
CA ASP A 70 15.95 11.45 7.63
C ASP A 70 17.45 11.83 7.64
N ASP A 71 18.16 11.64 6.52
CA ASP A 71 19.59 11.97 6.40
C ASP A 71 19.80 13.38 5.82
N PRO A 72 20.64 14.23 6.44
CA PRO A 72 20.82 15.62 5.99
C PRO A 72 21.44 15.72 4.59
N LYS A 73 22.26 14.74 4.19
CA LYS A 73 22.92 14.71 2.88
C LYS A 73 21.95 14.41 1.74
N THR A 74 20.98 13.52 1.96
CA THR A 74 19.96 13.16 0.96
C THR A 74 18.82 14.17 0.95
N LEU A 75 18.50 14.77 2.10
CA LEU A 75 17.45 15.77 2.20
C LEU A 75 17.70 16.98 1.29
N GLU A 76 18.93 17.47 1.19
CA GLU A 76 19.26 18.58 0.28
C GLU A 76 19.03 18.23 -1.20
N ILE A 77 19.30 16.98 -1.58
CA ILE A 77 19.16 16.49 -2.96
C ILE A 77 17.69 16.28 -3.32
N TYR A 78 16.90 15.76 -2.39
CA TYR A 78 15.49 15.40 -2.62
C TYR A 78 14.49 16.48 -2.19
N ARG A 79 14.96 17.65 -1.76
CA ARG A 79 14.07 18.74 -1.34
C ARG A 79 13.20 19.22 -2.52
N PRO A 80 11.88 19.37 -2.34
CA PRO A 80 11.03 19.90 -3.40
C PRO A 80 11.45 21.32 -3.80
N PRO A 81 11.46 21.66 -5.10
CA PRO A 81 11.74 23.01 -5.56
C PRO A 81 10.75 24.03 -5.01
N ALA A 82 11.22 25.26 -4.76
CA ALA A 82 10.40 26.35 -4.22
C ALA A 82 9.23 26.78 -5.15
N VAL A 83 9.25 26.35 -6.41
CA VAL A 83 8.17 26.59 -7.39
C VAL A 83 6.91 25.79 -7.05
N TYR A 84 7.02 24.71 -6.26
CA TYR A 84 5.88 23.89 -5.94
C TYR A 84 4.98 24.60 -4.92
N GLU A 85 3.67 24.59 -5.16
CA GLU A 85 2.65 25.24 -4.34
C GLU A 85 2.79 24.92 -2.84
N ASN A 86 3.12 23.67 -2.52
CA ASN A 86 3.23 23.17 -1.15
C ASN A 86 4.68 23.04 -0.65
N ALA A 87 5.68 23.57 -1.37
CA ALA A 87 7.09 23.49 -0.96
C ALA A 87 7.33 24.10 0.44
N HIS A 88 6.55 25.14 0.79
CA HIS A 88 6.61 25.81 2.08
C HIS A 88 6.05 25.00 3.26
N ARG A 89 5.23 23.97 2.99
CA ARG A 89 4.66 23.07 4.02
C ARG A 89 5.45 21.78 4.17
N PHE A 90 6.54 21.65 3.44
CA PHE A 90 7.39 20.48 3.52
C PHE A 90 8.14 20.49 4.84
N ASP A 91 7.76 19.56 5.72
CA ASP A 91 8.41 19.32 7.00
C ASP A 91 8.99 17.88 6.98
N PRO A 92 10.32 17.72 6.95
CA PRO A 92 10.97 16.40 6.92
C PRO A 92 10.79 15.62 8.24
N ASP A 93 10.51 16.32 9.34
CA ASP A 93 10.38 15.73 10.68
C ASP A 93 8.91 15.47 11.06
N ALA A 94 7.97 15.69 10.14
CA ALA A 94 6.56 15.40 10.39
C ALA A 94 6.34 13.89 10.59
N ARG A 95 5.87 13.50 11.77
CA ARG A 95 5.54 12.11 12.13
C ARG A 95 4.10 12.02 12.62
N TRP A 96 3.41 10.93 12.31
CA TRP A 96 2.07 10.65 12.80
C TRP A 96 1.99 9.32 13.56
N THR A 97 0.99 9.19 14.43
CA THR A 97 0.75 7.95 15.18
C THR A 97 -0.17 6.99 14.43
N TRP A 98 -0.12 5.70 14.75
CA TRP A 98 -1.06 4.71 14.19
C TRP A 98 -2.52 5.02 14.51
N ARG A 99 -2.81 5.69 15.63
CA ARG A 99 -4.14 6.17 15.98
C ARG A 99 -4.65 7.20 14.97
N GLU A 100 -3.83 8.18 14.64
CA GLU A 100 -4.18 9.25 13.71
C GLU A 100 -4.35 8.72 12.29
N GLU A 101 -3.42 7.89 11.83
CA GLU A 101 -3.47 7.26 10.52
C GLU A 101 -4.77 6.46 10.34
N LYS A 102 -5.08 5.55 11.28
CA LYS A 102 -6.30 4.73 11.22
C LYS A 102 -7.57 5.60 11.23
N LYS A 103 -7.59 6.68 12.01
CA LYS A 103 -8.73 7.61 12.08
C LYS A 103 -8.91 8.34 10.76
N LEU A 104 -7.82 8.79 10.13
CA LEU A 104 -7.83 9.47 8.85
C LEU A 104 -8.27 8.54 7.73
N VAL A 105 -7.65 7.36 7.63
CA VAL A 105 -8.01 6.32 6.64
C VAL A 105 -9.49 5.96 6.76
N ARG A 106 -9.99 5.70 7.97
CA ARG A 106 -11.40 5.34 8.17
C ARG A 106 -12.37 6.45 7.80
N LYS A 107 -11.98 7.72 7.96
CA LYS A 107 -12.78 8.87 7.52
C LYS A 107 -12.83 8.97 6.00
N ILE A 108 -11.71 8.74 5.32
CA ILE A 108 -11.63 8.82 3.86
C ILE A 108 -12.36 7.64 3.20
N ASP A 109 -12.18 6.45 3.76
CA ASP A 109 -12.81 5.22 3.28
C ASP A 109 -14.34 5.36 3.36
N TRP A 110 -14.89 5.87 4.46
CA TRP A 110 -16.33 6.13 4.57
C TRP A 110 -16.87 7.12 3.54
N ARG A 111 -16.11 8.19 3.25
CA ARG A 111 -16.52 9.19 2.25
C ARG A 111 -16.56 8.56 0.87
N ILE A 112 -15.52 7.83 0.49
CA ILE A 112 -15.40 7.22 -0.84
C ILE A 112 -16.37 6.05 -1.00
N MET A 113 -16.46 5.16 0.01
CA MET A 113 -17.36 4.01 -0.01
C MET A 113 -18.82 4.43 -0.12
N LEU A 114 -19.23 5.52 0.54
CA LEU A 114 -20.59 6.04 0.41
C LEU A 114 -20.89 6.45 -1.03
N TRP A 115 -20.04 7.30 -1.63
CA TRP A 115 -20.21 7.73 -3.01
C TRP A 115 -20.14 6.58 -4.01
N ALA A 116 -19.20 5.66 -3.84
CA ALA A 116 -19.07 4.47 -4.68
C ALA A 116 -20.33 3.59 -4.60
N THR A 117 -20.85 3.36 -3.39
CA THR A 117 -22.09 2.58 -3.19
C THR A 117 -23.28 3.28 -3.84
N THR A 118 -23.40 4.61 -3.71
CA THR A 118 -24.50 5.37 -4.34
C THR A 118 -24.47 5.24 -5.86
N MET A 119 -23.32 5.45 -6.51
CA MET A 119 -23.21 5.34 -7.97
C MET A 119 -23.51 3.92 -8.46
N PHE A 120 -23.01 2.92 -7.73
CA PHE A 120 -23.28 1.52 -8.06
C PHE A 120 -24.77 1.18 -7.90
N PHE A 121 -25.39 1.59 -6.80
CA PHE A 121 -26.81 1.38 -6.56
C PHE A 121 -27.71 2.08 -7.59
N CYS A 122 -27.34 3.28 -8.04
CA CYS A 122 -28.06 3.97 -9.11
C CYS A 122 -28.03 3.20 -10.45
N LEU A 123 -26.92 2.53 -10.79
CA LEU A 123 -26.81 1.72 -12.01
C LEU A 123 -27.67 0.45 -11.95
N ASP A 124 -27.76 -0.18 -10.77
CA ASP A 124 -28.53 -1.41 -10.59
C ASP A 124 -30.04 -1.14 -10.52
N LEU A 125 -30.48 -0.01 -9.96
CA LEU A 125 -31.89 0.39 -9.97
C LEU A 125 -32.42 0.60 -11.38
N ASP A 126 -31.63 1.21 -12.27
CA ASP A 126 -31.99 1.40 -13.68
C ASP A 126 -32.22 0.05 -14.39
N ARG A 127 -31.37 -0.94 -14.14
CA ARG A 127 -31.53 -2.29 -14.69
C ARG A 127 -32.77 -3.03 -14.16
N SER A 128 -33.08 -2.87 -12.88
CA SER A 128 -34.23 -3.54 -12.25
C SER A 128 -35.59 -3.02 -12.71
N ASN A 129 -35.65 -1.76 -13.18
CA ASN A 129 -36.89 -1.12 -13.62
C ASN A 129 -37.29 -1.49 -15.07
N ILE A 130 -36.31 -1.79 -15.94
CA ILE A 130 -36.56 -2.05 -17.38
C ILE A 130 -36.93 -3.53 -17.64
N CYS A 131 -36.72 -4.43 -16.67
CA CYS A 131 -36.95 -5.87 -16.84
C CYS A 131 -38.43 -6.32 -16.69
N GLU A 132 -39.31 -5.39 -16.30
CA GLU A 132 -40.73 -5.63 -15.96
C GLU A 132 -41.71 -5.09 -17.04
N SER A 133 -41.31 -5.03 -18.31
CA SER A 133 -42.29 -4.87 -19.40
C SER A 133 -42.51 -6.20 -20.11
N PRO A 134 -43.37 -7.09 -19.57
CA PRO A 134 -43.89 -8.18 -20.38
C PRO A 134 -44.72 -7.54 -21.49
N SER A 135 -44.18 -7.55 -22.71
CA SER A 135 -44.95 -7.36 -23.92
C SER A 135 -46.02 -8.45 -23.94
N HIS A 136 -47.19 -8.16 -23.38
CA HIS A 136 -48.33 -9.05 -23.49
C HIS A 136 -48.86 -8.85 -24.91
N PRO A 137 -48.71 -9.83 -25.84
CA PRO A 137 -49.41 -9.73 -27.11
C PRO A 137 -50.90 -9.81 -26.79
N SER A 138 -51.63 -8.71 -27.03
CA SER A 138 -53.08 -8.73 -26.99
C SER A 138 -53.58 -9.71 -28.06
N PRO A 139 -54.50 -10.64 -27.74
CA PRO A 139 -55.05 -11.55 -28.74
C PRO A 139 -55.79 -10.72 -29.81
N VAL A 140 -55.37 -10.81 -31.07
CA VAL A 140 -56.17 -10.29 -32.19
C VAL A 140 -57.40 -11.19 -32.37
N PRO A 141 -58.63 -10.66 -32.39
CA PRO A 141 -59.80 -11.47 -32.65
C PRO A 141 -59.77 -11.97 -34.10
N TYR A 142 -59.91 -13.29 -34.27
CA TYR A 142 -60.11 -13.94 -35.56
C TYR A 142 -61.55 -13.65 -36.02
N ILE A 143 -61.72 -13.08 -37.20
CA ILE A 143 -63.02 -12.82 -37.83
C ILE A 143 -63.26 -13.95 -38.85
N ASP A 144 -64.36 -14.69 -38.69
CA ASP A 144 -64.88 -15.69 -39.65
C ASP A 144 -65.58 -15.02 -40.85
#